data_AF-A0A086P830-F1
#
_entry.id   AF-A0A086P830-F1
#
_cell.length_a   1.000
_cell.length_b   1.000
_cell.length_c   1.000
_cell.angle_alpha   90.00
_cell.angle_beta   90.00
_cell.angle_gamma   90.00
#
_symmetry.space_group_name_H-M   'P 1'
#
loop_
_entity.id
_entity.type
_entity.pdbx_description
1 polymer ?
#
loop_
_entity_poly.entity_id
_entity_poly.type
_entity_poly.pdbx_seq_one_letter_code
_entity_poly.pdbx_strand_id
1 'polypeptide(L)'
;MDEDDYRDETSDDPARAFERLRGEVSLLRSAIEGLTAARESIDIPDYEPTLARTEKVLAVLAQQIDGVRKSPAMTLTPENMGSRLNASVMETVNTLRAQAQASKMALDGTVGELRGLVLSAHTAREQNRWLFIIGGVGILLGLLLYATFAGPVAHLAPASWQWPESMAARVLDEPTPWDAGTHLMQRASPASWEMIVAADPLADGNREAIQACREAATKAKKPVRCTIEIKAEH
;
A
#
# COMPACT_ATOMS: atom_id res chain seq x y z
N MET A 1 104.18 4.77 -14.59
CA MET A 1 105.16 5.82 -14.93
C MET A 1 104.72 6.45 -16.23
N ASP A 2 103.50 6.97 -16.29
CA ASP A 2 102.87 8.07 -15.50
C ASP A 2 103.01 9.35 -16.33
N GLU A 3 101.87 9.86 -16.82
CA GLU A 3 101.23 11.10 -16.34
C GLU A 3 101.96 12.32 -16.95
N ASP A 4 101.34 13.40 -17.39
CA ASP A 4 99.96 13.83 -17.46
C ASP A 4 100.01 15.14 -18.27
N ASP A 5 98.95 15.40 -19.03
CA ASP A 5 98.15 16.62 -18.97
C ASP A 5 98.71 18.05 -19.27
N TYR A 6 97.76 18.85 -19.74
CA TYR A 6 97.66 20.31 -19.76
C TYR A 6 98.58 21.07 -20.72
N ARG A 7 98.16 22.14 -21.42
CA ARG A 7 96.90 22.85 -21.64
C ARG A 7 97.28 23.96 -22.64
N ASP A 8 96.27 24.50 -23.31
CA ASP A 8 96.04 25.95 -23.44
C ASP A 8 95.80 26.49 -24.86
N GLU A 9 94.90 27.45 -24.86
CA GLU A 9 94.16 28.06 -25.94
C GLU A 9 95.03 28.87 -26.93
N THR A 10 94.44 29.13 -28.11
CA THR A 10 94.35 30.44 -28.80
C THR A 10 94.68 30.42 -30.29
N SER A 11 93.96 31.33 -30.97
CA SER A 11 94.16 31.86 -32.31
C SER A 11 93.47 31.12 -33.47
N ASP A 12 92.37 31.74 -33.89
CA ASP A 12 91.68 31.60 -35.18
C ASP A 12 92.65 32.02 -36.31
N ASP A 13 93.54 31.10 -36.66
CA ASP A 13 94.56 31.27 -37.68
C ASP A 13 94.00 30.88 -39.05
N PRO A 14 93.85 31.83 -40.01
CA PRO A 14 93.35 31.53 -41.35
C PRO A 14 94.21 30.48 -42.07
N ALA A 15 95.51 30.36 -41.74
CA ALA A 15 96.37 29.32 -42.32
C ALA A 15 95.90 27.91 -41.92
N ARG A 16 95.44 27.71 -40.67
CA ARG A 16 94.85 26.43 -40.23
C ARG A 16 93.54 26.12 -40.95
N ALA A 17 92.73 27.13 -41.27
CA ALA A 17 91.49 26.93 -42.02
C ALA A 17 91.76 26.50 -43.48
N PHE A 18 92.76 27.09 -44.13
CA PHE A 18 93.16 26.68 -45.49
C PHE A 18 93.78 25.28 -45.53
N GLU A 19 94.58 24.90 -44.53
CA GLU A 19 95.10 23.53 -44.45
C GLU A 19 93.98 22.52 -44.22
N ARG A 20 92.97 22.86 -43.41
CA ARG A 20 91.79 22.00 -43.23
C ARG A 20 91.01 21.81 -44.54
N LEU A 21 90.78 22.88 -45.28
CA LEU A 21 90.11 22.83 -46.58
C LEU A 21 90.94 22.05 -47.62
N ARG A 22 92.28 22.19 -47.60
CA ARG A 22 93.18 21.41 -48.46
C ARG A 22 93.08 19.91 -48.16
N GLY A 23 93.00 19.55 -46.88
CA GLY A 23 92.73 18.18 -46.43
C GLY A 23 91.41 17.64 -46.98
N GLU A 24 90.31 18.40 -46.83
CA GLU A 24 88.98 18.00 -47.32
C GLU A 24 88.94 17.82 -48.85
N VAL A 25 89.55 18.72 -49.62
CA VAL A 25 89.59 18.62 -51.08
C VAL A 25 90.45 17.43 -51.53
N SER A 26 91.54 17.12 -50.81
CA SER A 26 92.36 15.95 -51.11
C SER A 26 91.61 14.64 -50.87
N LEU A 27 90.80 14.56 -49.81
CA LEU A 27 89.94 13.41 -49.52
C LEU A 27 88.83 13.26 -50.57
N LEU A 28 88.22 14.38 -50.99
CA LEU A 28 87.19 14.35 -52.03
C LEU A 28 87.77 13.85 -53.36
N ARG A 29 88.98 14.32 -53.71
CA ARG A 29 89.68 13.87 -54.90
C ARG A 29 90.03 12.38 -54.83
N SER A 30 90.57 11.90 -53.70
CA SER A 30 90.85 10.46 -53.55
C SER A 30 89.59 9.61 -53.58
N ALA A 31 88.47 10.12 -53.05
CA ALA A 31 87.18 9.43 -53.10
C ALA A 31 86.63 9.35 -54.53
N ILE A 32 86.78 10.42 -55.32
CA ILE A 32 86.38 10.42 -56.74
C ILE A 32 87.28 9.49 -57.55
N GLU A 33 88.61 9.57 -57.37
CA GLU A 33 89.57 8.69 -58.05
C GLU A 33 89.30 7.20 -57.69
N GLY A 34 88.99 6.92 -56.41
CA GLY A 34 88.56 5.60 -55.96
C GLY A 34 87.22 5.14 -56.56
N LEU A 35 86.24 6.03 -56.72
CA LEU A 35 84.96 5.71 -57.36
C LEU A 35 85.13 5.42 -58.85
N THR A 36 86.02 6.16 -59.54
CA THR A 36 86.32 5.91 -60.95
C THR A 36 87.10 4.62 -61.16
N ALA A 37 88.05 4.28 -60.28
CA ALA A 37 88.75 3.00 -60.32
C ALA A 37 87.79 1.82 -60.03
N ALA A 38 86.86 1.99 -59.09
CA ALA A 38 85.83 1.00 -58.81
C ALA A 38 84.87 0.82 -60.00
N ARG A 39 84.57 1.87 -60.76
CA ARG A 39 83.67 1.84 -61.93
C ARG A 39 84.28 1.12 -63.13
N GLU A 40 85.59 1.20 -63.31
CA GLU A 40 86.30 0.48 -64.38
C GLU A 40 86.35 -1.05 -64.11
N SER A 41 86.15 -1.47 -62.85
CA SER A 41 86.04 -2.88 -62.44
C SER A 41 84.62 -3.43 -62.34
N ILE A 42 83.58 -2.71 -62.77
CA ILE A 42 82.19 -3.22 -62.71
C ILE A 42 81.89 -4.05 -63.96
N ASP A 43 82.07 -5.37 -63.82
CA ASP A 43 81.44 -6.37 -64.69
C ASP A 43 79.94 -6.41 -64.37
N ILE A 44 79.08 -6.00 -65.32
CA ILE A 44 77.63 -5.97 -65.13
C ILE A 44 77.09 -7.40 -65.29
N PRO A 45 76.54 -8.04 -64.24
CA PRO A 45 76.00 -9.39 -64.35
C PRO A 45 74.72 -9.39 -65.20
N ASP A 46 74.52 -10.44 -66.00
CA ASP A 46 73.30 -10.60 -66.79
C ASP A 46 72.10 -11.01 -65.90
N TYR A 47 71.11 -10.13 -65.78
CA TYR A 47 69.93 -10.28 -64.92
C TYR A 47 68.72 -10.91 -65.62
N GLU A 48 68.81 -11.21 -66.92
CA GLU A 48 67.75 -11.86 -67.69
C GLU A 48 67.18 -13.14 -67.05
N PRO A 49 68.00 -14.08 -66.51
CA PRO A 49 67.45 -15.31 -65.90
C PRO A 49 66.68 -15.04 -64.59
N THR A 50 66.97 -13.95 -63.90
CA THR A 50 66.30 -13.61 -62.62
C THR A 50 64.94 -12.97 -62.88
N LEU A 51 64.81 -12.17 -63.95
CA LEU A 51 63.53 -11.62 -64.39
C LEU A 51 62.57 -12.72 -64.86
N ALA A 52 63.05 -13.67 -65.67
CA ALA A 52 62.23 -14.81 -66.10
C ALA A 52 61.73 -15.68 -64.93
N ARG A 53 62.50 -15.73 -63.82
CA ARG A 53 62.10 -16.46 -62.61
C ARG A 53 61.01 -15.73 -61.83
N THR A 54 61.10 -14.41 -61.71
CA THR A 54 60.11 -13.60 -60.98
C THR A 54 58.75 -13.57 -61.68
N GLU A 55 58.73 -13.52 -63.02
CA GLU A 55 57.49 -13.61 -63.81
C GLU A 55 56.76 -14.94 -63.57
N LYS A 56 57.49 -16.06 -63.55
CA LYS A 56 56.92 -17.39 -63.25
C LYS A 56 56.32 -17.46 -61.85
N VAL A 57 56.98 -16.87 -60.85
CA VAL A 57 56.47 -16.84 -59.47
C VAL A 57 55.20 -15.99 -59.39
N LEU A 58 55.14 -14.87 -60.11
CA LEU A 58 53.95 -14.01 -60.13
C LEU A 58 52.75 -14.72 -60.77
N ALA A 59 52.97 -15.49 -61.84
CA ALA A 59 51.93 -16.26 -62.50
C ALA A 59 51.32 -17.35 -61.58
N VAL A 60 52.16 -18.06 -60.83
CA VAL A 60 51.70 -19.08 -59.85
C VAL A 60 50.88 -18.44 -58.72
N LEU A 61 51.32 -17.27 -58.23
CA LEU A 61 50.61 -16.56 -57.16
C LEU A 61 49.23 -16.07 -57.63
N ALA A 62 49.13 -15.56 -58.86
CA ALA A 62 47.87 -15.15 -59.46
C ALA A 62 46.88 -16.33 -59.58
N GLN A 63 47.39 -17.51 -59.94
CA GLN A 63 46.58 -18.73 -60.06
C GLN A 63 46.07 -19.24 -58.70
N GLN A 64 46.89 -19.14 -57.65
CA GLN A 64 46.48 -19.46 -56.27
C GLN A 64 45.39 -18.53 -55.75
N ILE A 65 45.49 -17.23 -56.03
CA ILE A 65 44.49 -16.23 -55.62
C ILE A 65 43.14 -16.48 -56.30
N ASP A 66 43.14 -16.88 -57.58
CA ASP A 66 41.91 -17.26 -58.28
C ASP A 66 41.23 -18.49 -57.66
N GLY A 67 42.03 -19.46 -57.20
CA GLY A 67 41.54 -20.63 -56.45
C GLY A 67 40.90 -20.26 -55.11
N VAL A 68 41.49 -19.32 -54.37
CA VAL A 68 40.94 -18.84 -53.09
C VAL A 68 39.65 -18.05 -53.29
N ARG A 69 39.55 -17.23 -54.35
CA ARG A 69 38.35 -16.46 -54.69
C ARG A 69 37.15 -17.37 -55.04
N LYS A 70 37.40 -18.59 -55.52
CA LYS A 70 36.38 -19.61 -55.80
C LYS A 70 36.00 -20.45 -54.58
N SER A 71 36.59 -20.21 -53.40
CA SER A 71 36.30 -20.98 -52.19
C SER A 71 35.01 -20.53 -51.48
N PRO A 72 34.23 -21.44 -50.85
CA PRO A 72 32.92 -21.16 -50.24
C PRO A 72 32.98 -20.32 -48.95
N ALA A 73 34.15 -19.78 -48.58
CA ALA A 73 34.31 -18.94 -47.39
C ALA A 73 33.84 -17.49 -47.63
N MET A 74 33.65 -17.07 -48.88
CA MET A 74 33.23 -15.70 -49.24
C MET A 74 31.69 -15.51 -49.31
N THR A 75 30.90 -16.58 -49.18
CA THR A 75 29.41 -16.51 -49.18
C THR A 75 28.81 -16.27 -47.80
N LEU A 76 29.62 -16.24 -46.74
CA LEU A 76 29.21 -15.89 -45.37
C LEU A 76 29.44 -14.39 -45.08
N THR A 77 28.88 -13.52 -45.92
CA THR A 77 28.91 -12.06 -45.72
C THR A 77 27.86 -11.63 -44.67
N PRO A 78 28.22 -10.75 -43.70
CA PRO A 78 27.32 -10.29 -42.64
C PRO A 78 26.00 -9.68 -43.17
N GLU A 79 26.01 -9.10 -44.37
CA GLU A 79 24.82 -8.53 -45.02
C GLU A 79 23.72 -9.58 -45.31
N ASN A 80 24.10 -10.82 -45.64
CA ASN A 80 23.14 -11.90 -45.92
C ASN A 80 22.64 -12.62 -44.66
N MET A 81 23.36 -12.51 -43.54
CA MET A 81 22.86 -12.96 -42.24
C MET A 81 21.79 -11.99 -41.70
N GLY A 82 21.98 -10.68 -41.86
CA GLY A 82 21.04 -9.67 -41.38
C GLY A 82 19.65 -9.75 -42.02
N SER A 83 19.56 -10.02 -43.33
CA SER A 83 18.28 -10.11 -44.05
C SER A 83 17.45 -11.35 -43.65
N ARG A 84 18.11 -12.49 -43.41
CA ARG A 84 17.45 -13.73 -42.95
C ARG A 84 17.07 -13.67 -41.47
N LEU A 85 17.89 -13.02 -40.63
CA LEU A 85 17.55 -12.74 -39.23
C LEU A 85 16.33 -11.81 -39.11
N ASN A 86 16.21 -10.80 -39.97
CA ASN A 86 15.13 -9.82 -39.89
C ASN A 86 13.74 -10.43 -40.08
N ALA A 87 13.57 -11.38 -41.01
CA ALA A 87 12.26 -12.02 -41.23
C ALA A 87 11.81 -12.86 -40.03
N SER A 88 12.71 -13.68 -39.46
CA SER A 88 12.41 -14.49 -38.26
C SER A 88 12.27 -13.64 -36.98
N VAL A 89 13.01 -12.53 -36.89
CA VAL A 89 12.92 -11.59 -35.76
C VAL A 89 11.64 -10.77 -35.83
N MET A 90 11.17 -10.37 -37.02
CA MET A 90 9.93 -9.61 -37.16
C MET A 90 8.70 -10.44 -36.77
N GLU A 91 8.66 -11.73 -37.11
CA GLU A 91 7.57 -12.63 -36.68
C GLU A 91 7.57 -12.84 -35.15
N THR A 92 8.74 -13.06 -34.55
CA THR A 92 8.86 -13.22 -33.10
C THR A 92 8.58 -11.93 -32.34
N VAL A 93 9.01 -10.77 -32.85
CA VAL A 93 8.71 -9.47 -32.25
C VAL A 93 7.23 -9.12 -32.37
N ASN A 94 6.57 -9.46 -33.48
CA ASN A 94 5.14 -9.22 -33.65
C ASN A 94 4.30 -10.11 -32.73
N THR A 95 4.67 -11.39 -32.59
CA THR A 95 4.00 -12.29 -31.63
C THR A 95 4.22 -11.85 -30.20
N LEU A 96 5.44 -11.40 -29.84
CA LEU A 96 5.73 -10.85 -28.52
C LEU A 96 4.98 -9.55 -28.24
N ARG A 97 4.83 -8.67 -29.24
CA ARG A 97 4.00 -7.46 -29.13
C ARG A 97 2.53 -7.81 -28.97
N ALA A 98 2.01 -8.77 -29.73
CA ALA A 98 0.62 -9.21 -29.62
C ALA A 98 0.35 -9.82 -28.23
N GLN A 99 1.27 -10.64 -27.72
CA GLN A 99 1.18 -11.19 -26.36
C GLN A 99 1.27 -10.08 -25.30
N ALA A 100 2.19 -9.13 -25.43
CA ALA A 100 2.31 -8.01 -24.51
C ALA A 100 1.06 -7.12 -24.51
N GLN A 101 0.45 -6.90 -25.67
CA GLN A 101 -0.81 -6.15 -25.79
C GLN A 101 -1.98 -6.92 -25.18
N ALA A 102 -2.08 -8.23 -25.42
CA ALA A 102 -3.10 -9.08 -24.80
C ALA A 102 -2.96 -9.10 -23.28
N SER A 103 -1.73 -9.22 -22.75
CA SER A 103 -1.46 -9.14 -21.31
C SER A 103 -1.81 -7.77 -20.74
N LYS A 104 -1.49 -6.68 -21.44
CA LYS A 104 -1.89 -5.33 -21.01
C LYS A 104 -3.41 -5.17 -20.97
N MET A 105 -4.14 -5.63 -21.98
CA MET A 105 -5.61 -5.58 -21.97
C MET A 105 -6.23 -6.42 -20.85
N ALA A 106 -5.67 -7.60 -20.58
CA ALA A 106 -6.11 -8.43 -19.44
C ALA A 106 -5.80 -7.77 -18.08
N LEU A 107 -4.64 -7.14 -17.94
CA LEU A 107 -4.25 -6.38 -16.76
C LEU A 107 -5.13 -5.15 -16.57
N ASP A 108 -5.42 -4.39 -17.62
CA ASP A 108 -6.29 -3.21 -17.55
C ASP A 108 -7.74 -3.60 -17.22
N GLY A 109 -8.24 -4.71 -17.75
CA GLY A 109 -9.56 -5.26 -17.39
C GLY A 109 -9.65 -5.63 -15.91
N THR A 110 -8.65 -6.35 -15.39
CA THR A 110 -8.61 -6.74 -13.97
C THR A 110 -8.43 -5.54 -13.04
N VAL A 111 -7.62 -4.54 -13.41
CA VAL A 111 -7.48 -3.28 -12.66
C VAL A 111 -8.79 -2.48 -12.65
N GLY A 112 -9.55 -2.51 -13.74
CA GLY A 112 -10.88 -1.90 -13.82
C GLY A 112 -11.88 -2.54 -12.85
N GLU A 113 -11.97 -3.87 -12.84
CA GLU A 113 -12.84 -4.62 -11.92
C GLU A 113 -12.42 -4.43 -10.46
N LEU A 114 -11.11 -4.47 -10.17
CA LEU A 114 -10.56 -4.22 -8.84
C LEU A 114 -10.86 -2.80 -8.35
N ARG A 115 -10.77 -1.77 -9.21
CA ARG A 115 -11.15 -0.40 -8.83
C ARG A 115 -12.64 -0.30 -8.50
N GLY A 116 -13.51 -0.97 -9.27
CA GLY A 116 -14.95 -1.03 -8.98
C GLY A 116 -15.26 -1.75 -7.65
N LEU A 117 -14.56 -2.84 -7.36
CA LEU A 117 -14.69 -3.59 -6.11
C LEU A 117 -14.09 -2.85 -4.90
N VAL A 118 -12.96 -2.16 -5.06
CA VAL A 118 -12.30 -1.42 -3.97
C VAL A 118 -13.10 -0.18 -3.60
N LEU A 119 -13.63 0.56 -4.58
CA LEU A 119 -14.51 1.70 -4.31
C LEU A 119 -15.80 1.27 -3.62
N SER A 120 -16.45 0.19 -4.11
CA SER A 120 -17.67 -0.33 -3.48
C SER A 120 -17.43 -0.94 -2.08
N ALA A 121 -16.28 -1.59 -1.87
CA ALA A 121 -15.94 -2.17 -0.56
C ALA A 121 -15.62 -1.11 0.50
N HIS A 122 -15.00 0.01 0.12
CA HIS A 122 -14.78 1.13 1.03
C HIS A 122 -16.08 1.81 1.43
N THR A 123 -16.98 2.06 0.48
CA THR A 123 -18.29 2.67 0.78
C THR A 123 -19.17 1.76 1.64
N ALA A 124 -19.14 0.45 1.40
CA ALA A 124 -19.98 -0.50 2.15
C ALA A 124 -19.61 -0.57 3.65
N ARG A 125 -18.32 -0.61 4.00
CA ARG A 125 -17.90 -0.68 5.41
C ARG A 125 -18.20 0.61 6.16
N GLU A 126 -17.97 1.76 5.53
CA GLU A 126 -18.21 3.06 6.14
C GLU A 126 -19.71 3.31 6.35
N GLN A 127 -20.53 2.92 5.38
CA GLN A 127 -21.99 3.03 5.45
C GLN A 127 -22.56 2.09 6.52
N ASN A 128 -22.08 0.85 6.62
CA ASN A 128 -22.52 -0.09 7.64
C ASN A 128 -22.15 0.40 9.05
N ARG A 129 -20.95 0.99 9.22
CA ARG A 129 -20.53 1.59 10.49
C ARG A 129 -21.45 2.74 10.90
N TRP A 130 -21.81 3.64 9.97
CA TRP A 130 -22.75 4.72 10.25
C TRP A 130 -24.16 4.21 10.58
N LEU A 131 -24.63 3.14 9.91
CA LEU A 131 -25.90 2.50 10.25
C LEU A 131 -25.90 1.93 11.67
N PHE A 132 -24.83 1.25 12.09
CA PHE A 132 -24.70 0.78 13.47
C PHE A 132 -24.63 1.92 14.48
N ILE A 133 -23.93 3.02 14.16
CA ILE A 133 -23.86 4.20 15.04
C ILE A 133 -25.24 4.85 15.17
N ILE A 134 -25.92 5.14 14.07
CA ILE A 134 -27.26 5.75 14.08
C ILE A 134 -28.26 4.83 14.78
N GLY A 135 -28.21 3.53 14.50
CA GLY A 135 -29.04 2.53 15.18
C GLY A 135 -28.78 2.49 16.68
N GLY A 136 -27.50 2.45 17.10
CA GLY A 136 -27.11 2.46 18.50
C GLY A 136 -27.53 3.75 19.22
N VAL A 137 -27.29 4.91 18.60
CA VAL A 137 -27.72 6.21 19.13
C VAL A 137 -29.25 6.29 19.22
N GLY A 138 -29.98 5.78 18.22
CA GLY A 138 -31.44 5.73 18.24
C GLY A 138 -32.00 4.88 19.38
N ILE A 139 -31.39 3.71 19.64
CA ILE A 139 -31.77 2.85 20.78
C ILE A 139 -31.49 3.56 22.11
N LEU A 140 -30.31 4.16 22.26
CA LEU A 140 -29.94 4.90 23.47
C LEU A 140 -30.88 6.08 23.73
N LEU A 141 -31.19 6.87 22.69
CA LEU A 141 -32.16 7.96 22.79
C LEU A 141 -33.57 7.44 23.11
N GLY A 142 -33.99 6.35 22.49
CA GLY A 142 -35.29 5.72 22.76
C GLY A 142 -35.44 5.27 24.21
N LEU A 143 -34.40 4.63 24.76
CA LEU A 143 -34.37 4.22 26.18
C LEU A 143 -34.38 5.42 27.12
N LEU A 144 -33.61 6.47 26.80
CA LEU A 144 -33.56 7.69 27.60
C LEU A 144 -34.91 8.44 27.59
N LEU A 145 -35.54 8.55 26.42
CA LEU A 145 -36.88 9.11 26.28
C LEU A 145 -37.91 8.27 27.05
N TYR A 146 -37.85 6.95 26.95
CA TYR A 146 -38.74 6.08 27.71
C TYR A 146 -38.58 6.29 29.22
N ALA A 147 -37.34 6.29 29.75
CA ALA A 147 -37.11 6.48 31.18
C ALA A 147 -37.58 7.84 31.70
N THR A 148 -37.38 8.91 30.93
CA THR A 148 -37.76 10.28 31.31
C THR A 148 -39.26 10.54 31.18
N PHE A 149 -39.91 9.98 30.14
CA PHE A 149 -41.31 10.27 29.84
C PHE A 149 -42.30 9.20 30.31
N ALA A 150 -41.89 7.98 30.66
CA ALA A 150 -42.81 6.94 31.12
C ALA A 150 -43.61 7.35 32.37
N GLY A 151 -42.96 8.01 33.34
CA GLY A 151 -43.62 8.52 34.54
C GLY A 151 -44.65 9.62 34.24
N PRO A 152 -44.27 10.73 33.62
CA PRO A 152 -45.19 11.82 33.28
C PRO A 152 -46.34 11.39 32.36
N VAL A 153 -46.06 10.55 31.35
CA VAL A 153 -47.09 10.05 30.43
C VAL A 153 -48.10 9.16 31.15
N ALA A 154 -47.68 8.41 32.18
CA ALA A 154 -48.62 7.63 33.00
C ALA A 154 -49.65 8.50 33.74
N HIS A 155 -49.32 9.78 34.02
CA HIS A 155 -50.21 10.72 34.70
C HIS A 155 -51.15 11.48 33.74
N LEU A 156 -50.84 11.48 32.44
CA LEU A 156 -51.67 12.10 31.39
C LEU A 156 -52.74 11.14 30.84
N ALA A 157 -52.64 9.85 31.17
CA ALA A 157 -53.62 8.86 30.78
C ALA A 157 -54.98 9.16 31.46
N PRO A 158 -56.12 8.90 30.77
CA PRO A 158 -57.44 9.02 31.38
C PRO A 158 -57.54 8.19 32.67
N ALA A 159 -58.19 8.74 33.70
CA ALA A 159 -58.35 8.06 35.00
C ALA A 159 -59.02 6.68 34.88
N SER A 160 -59.80 6.44 33.82
CA SER A 160 -60.41 5.13 33.54
C SER A 160 -59.40 4.02 33.26
N TRP A 161 -58.16 4.35 32.87
CA TRP A 161 -57.14 3.36 32.54
C TRP A 161 -56.41 2.84 33.79
N GLN A 162 -56.37 3.60 34.88
CA GLN A 162 -55.68 3.21 36.13
C GLN A 162 -54.24 2.74 35.89
N TRP A 163 -53.55 3.43 34.97
CA TRP A 163 -52.18 3.11 34.58
C TRP A 163 -51.16 3.19 35.72
N PRO A 164 -51.17 4.22 36.59
CA PRO A 164 -50.23 4.26 37.71
C PRO A 164 -50.49 3.13 38.71
N GLU A 165 -51.74 2.79 39.01
CA GLU A 165 -52.11 1.71 39.94
C GLU A 165 -51.73 0.34 39.37
N SER A 166 -52.01 0.10 38.09
CA SER A 166 -51.64 -1.14 37.41
C SER A 166 -50.12 -1.29 37.25
N MET A 167 -49.41 -0.18 37.06
CA MET A 167 -47.96 -0.15 37.01
C MET A 167 -47.35 -0.42 38.39
N ALA A 168 -47.91 0.14 39.46
CA ALA A 168 -47.47 -0.14 40.83
C ALA A 168 -47.61 -1.63 41.17
N ALA A 169 -48.74 -2.25 40.82
CA ALA A 169 -48.93 -3.70 40.98
C ALA A 169 -47.88 -4.51 40.22
N ARG A 170 -47.61 -4.16 38.95
CA ARG A 170 -46.58 -4.84 38.14
C ARG A 170 -45.16 -4.65 38.65
N VAL A 171 -44.81 -3.46 39.16
CA VAL A 171 -43.48 -3.16 39.69
C VAL A 171 -43.25 -3.90 41.01
N LEU A 172 -44.30 -4.06 41.82
CA LEU A 172 -44.27 -4.77 43.09
C LEU A 172 -44.48 -6.28 42.95
N ASP A 173 -44.71 -6.78 41.73
CA ASP A 173 -45.04 -8.18 41.42
C ASP A 173 -46.28 -8.69 42.19
N GLU A 174 -47.26 -7.80 42.39
CA GLU A 174 -48.50 -8.11 43.11
C GLU A 174 -49.67 -8.32 42.13
N PRO A 175 -50.58 -9.27 42.39
CA PRO A 175 -51.61 -9.67 41.45
C PRO A 175 -52.71 -8.63 41.28
N THR A 176 -52.96 -7.80 42.31
CA THR A 176 -53.94 -6.72 42.24
C THR A 176 -53.37 -5.40 42.75
N PRO A 177 -53.92 -4.25 42.32
CA PRO A 177 -53.56 -2.95 42.90
C PRO A 177 -53.82 -2.87 44.42
N TRP A 178 -54.78 -3.63 44.93
CA TRP A 178 -55.07 -3.71 46.35
C TRP A 178 -53.95 -4.43 47.12
N ASP A 179 -53.45 -5.54 46.59
CA ASP A 179 -52.34 -6.29 47.17
C ASP A 179 -51.05 -5.45 47.12
N ALA A 180 -50.84 -4.72 46.03
CA ALA A 180 -49.77 -3.74 45.89
C ALA A 180 -49.83 -2.64 46.96
N GLY A 181 -51.03 -2.08 47.20
CA GLY A 181 -51.26 -1.10 48.26
C GLY A 181 -51.02 -1.68 49.65
N THR A 182 -51.49 -2.90 49.89
CA THR A 182 -51.30 -3.63 51.15
C THR A 182 -49.82 -3.89 51.42
N HIS A 183 -49.07 -4.37 50.41
CA HIS A 183 -47.63 -4.57 50.48
C HIS A 183 -46.89 -3.26 50.78
N LEU A 184 -47.26 -2.15 50.13
CA LEU A 184 -46.68 -0.83 50.42
C LEU A 184 -46.98 -0.35 51.85
N MET A 185 -48.21 -0.47 52.32
CA MET A 185 -48.60 -0.06 53.68
C MET A 185 -47.84 -0.87 54.75
N GLN A 186 -47.73 -2.19 54.55
CA GLN A 186 -46.95 -3.07 55.41
C GLN A 186 -45.47 -2.69 55.42
N ARG A 187 -44.88 -2.39 54.26
CA ARG A 187 -43.46 -2.00 54.14
C ARG A 187 -43.18 -0.61 54.70
N ALA A 188 -44.11 0.34 54.57
CA ALA A 188 -43.94 1.70 55.03
C ALA A 188 -44.05 1.83 56.56
N SER A 189 -45.01 1.13 57.18
CA SER A 189 -45.16 1.11 58.64
C SER A 189 -45.91 -0.14 59.09
N PRO A 190 -45.19 -1.18 59.55
CA PRO A 190 -45.81 -2.40 60.08
C PRO A 190 -46.76 -2.12 61.25
N ALA A 191 -46.35 -1.24 62.18
CA ALA A 191 -47.16 -0.88 63.34
C ALA A 191 -48.48 -0.18 62.96
N SER A 192 -48.46 0.70 61.95
CA SER A 192 -49.69 1.35 61.48
C SER A 192 -50.60 0.37 60.76
N TRP A 193 -50.02 -0.56 59.99
CA TRP A 193 -50.76 -1.62 59.32
C TRP A 193 -51.44 -2.56 60.30
N GLU A 194 -50.76 -2.98 61.37
CA GLU A 194 -51.34 -3.81 62.42
C GLU A 194 -52.56 -3.16 63.08
N MET A 195 -52.53 -1.83 63.31
CA MET A 195 -53.70 -1.12 63.83
C MET A 195 -54.89 -1.14 62.85
N ILE A 196 -54.63 -1.06 61.54
CA ILE A 196 -55.68 -1.13 60.52
C ILE A 196 -56.28 -2.55 60.48
N VAL A 197 -55.44 -3.58 60.45
CA VAL A 197 -55.88 -4.98 60.43
C VAL A 197 -56.64 -5.35 61.70
N ALA A 198 -56.21 -4.86 62.87
CA ALA A 198 -56.92 -5.08 64.13
C ALA A 198 -58.29 -4.37 64.17
N ALA A 199 -58.44 -3.25 63.47
CA ALA A 199 -59.70 -2.51 63.40
C ALA A 199 -60.70 -3.11 62.40
N ASP A 200 -60.23 -3.84 61.39
CA ASP A 200 -61.06 -4.42 60.33
C ASP A 200 -62.17 -5.36 60.85
N PRO A 201 -61.90 -6.40 61.67
CA PRO A 201 -62.95 -7.29 62.17
C PRO A 201 -63.94 -6.56 63.10
N LEU A 202 -63.48 -5.55 63.83
CA LEU A 202 -64.33 -4.73 64.68
C LEU A 202 -65.31 -3.88 63.85
N ALA A 203 -64.80 -3.27 62.77
CA ALA A 203 -65.61 -2.47 61.86
C ALA A 203 -66.58 -3.34 61.04
N ASP A 204 -66.15 -4.51 60.58
CA ASP A 204 -66.98 -5.43 59.81
C ASP A 204 -68.11 -6.03 60.66
N GLY A 205 -67.79 -6.51 61.86
CA GLY A 205 -68.76 -7.06 62.80
C GLY A 205 -69.81 -6.04 63.29
N ASN A 206 -69.52 -4.74 63.19
CA ASN A 206 -70.39 -3.65 63.62
C ASN A 206 -70.84 -2.73 62.48
N ARG A 207 -70.72 -3.17 61.22
CA ARG A 207 -70.89 -2.33 60.03
C ARG A 207 -72.20 -1.53 60.04
N GLU A 208 -73.32 -2.18 60.35
CA GLU A 208 -74.65 -1.55 60.39
C GLU A 208 -74.77 -0.52 61.52
N ALA A 209 -74.32 -0.86 62.74
CA ALA A 209 -74.35 0.03 63.89
C ALA A 209 -73.48 1.28 63.67
N ILE A 210 -72.27 1.09 63.12
CA ILE A 210 -71.35 2.18 62.79
C ILE A 210 -71.97 3.08 61.71
N GLN A 211 -72.60 2.51 60.68
CA GLN A 211 -73.24 3.28 59.62
C GLN A 211 -74.41 4.13 60.16
N ALA A 212 -75.30 3.54 60.96
CA ALA A 212 -76.41 4.27 61.59
C ALA A 212 -75.90 5.39 62.51
N CYS A 213 -74.83 5.14 63.27
CA CYS A 213 -74.20 6.16 64.10
C CYS A 213 -73.57 7.28 63.26
N ARG A 214 -72.94 7.00 62.11
CA ARG A 214 -72.44 8.02 61.20
C ARG A 214 -73.57 8.89 60.65
N GLU A 215 -74.69 8.29 60.26
CA GLU A 215 -75.87 9.01 59.77
C GLU A 215 -76.50 9.88 60.85
N ALA A 216 -76.57 9.39 62.09
CA ALA A 216 -77.01 10.18 63.22
C ALA A 216 -76.06 11.36 63.50
N ALA A 217 -74.75 11.14 63.44
CA ALA A 217 -73.73 12.17 63.62
C ALA A 217 -73.80 13.26 62.54
N THR A 218 -73.95 12.88 61.27
CA THR A 218 -74.07 13.83 60.16
C THR A 218 -75.36 14.64 60.24
N LYS A 219 -76.48 13.99 60.58
CA LYS A 219 -77.77 14.66 60.80
C LYS A 219 -77.73 15.63 61.98
N ALA A 220 -77.10 15.23 63.09
CA ALA A 220 -76.98 16.06 64.29
C ALA A 220 -75.86 17.12 64.19
N LYS A 221 -74.94 16.99 63.21
CA LYS A 221 -73.69 17.76 63.06
C LYS A 221 -72.88 17.82 64.36
N LYS A 222 -72.94 16.75 65.15
CA LYS A 222 -72.35 16.64 66.49
C LYS A 222 -71.81 15.23 66.71
N PRO A 223 -70.79 15.06 67.57
CA PRO A 223 -70.33 13.73 67.95
C PRO A 223 -71.46 12.97 68.66
N VAL A 224 -71.64 11.70 68.29
CA VAL A 224 -72.60 10.79 68.90
C VAL A 224 -71.86 9.62 69.55
N ARG A 225 -72.41 9.09 70.63
CA ARG A 225 -71.91 7.86 71.24
C ARG A 225 -72.54 6.67 70.51
N CYS A 226 -71.70 5.74 70.08
CA CYS A 226 -72.11 4.50 69.44
C CYS A 226 -71.70 3.34 70.32
N THR A 227 -72.60 2.38 70.52
CA THR A 227 -72.28 1.11 71.18
C THR A 227 -71.85 0.13 70.11
N ILE A 228 -70.65 -0.43 70.26
CA ILE A 228 -70.13 -1.48 69.39
C ILE A 228 -70.06 -2.78 70.19
N GLU A 229 -70.35 -3.88 69.52
CA GLU A 229 -70.25 -5.23 70.05
C GLU A 229 -68.86 -5.79 69.71
N ILE A 230 -68.12 -6.20 70.74
CA ILE A 230 -66.80 -6.82 70.58
C ILE A 230 -67.00 -8.32 70.79
N LYS A 231 -66.87 -9.11 69.73
CA LYS A 231 -66.92 -10.57 69.81
C LYS A 231 -65.58 -11.09 70.35
N ALA A 232 -65.64 -12.04 71.28
CA ALA A 232 -64.44 -12.70 71.78
C ALA A 232 -63.84 -13.59 70.69
N GLU A 233 -62.56 -13.36 70.37
CA GLU A 233 -61.78 -14.21 69.47
C GLU A 233 -61.68 -15.62 70.09
N HIS A 234 -62.12 -16.65 69.36
CA HIS A 234 -61.98 -18.06 69.74
C HIS A 234 -60.92 -18.73 68.87
#